data_AF-A0A970PNH0-F1
#
_entry.id   AF-A0A970PNH0-F1
#
_cell.length_a   1.000
_cell.length_b   1.000
_cell.length_c   1.000
_cell.angle_alpha   90.00
_cell.angle_beta   90.00
_cell.angle_gamma   90.00
#
_symmetry.space_group_name_H-M   'P 1'
#
loop_
_entity.id
_entity.type
_entity.pdbx_description
1 polymer ?
#
loop_
_entity_poly.entity_id
_entity_poly.type
_entity_poly.pdbx_seq_one_letter_code
_entity_poly.pdbx_strand_id
1 'polypeptide(L)'
;PVLKVAKEIQNSSKKTMLEDMPVYPDLDDRDLTSGERNWYCIKKGIPLRIEIGPRDVASQSVMLARRDKEPRDKVSVPLTELKEQALAMLKDMQAGIYARALAFRNENTIKIDDNKEFYKYFTPKNAEQPEIHGGFALSHWCGGMECEERIKDDLKVTVRCIPFDQPEEDGVCISCGKPSQRRVIFAKSY
;
A
#
# COMPACT_ATOMS: atom_id res chain seq x y z
N PRO A 1 -14.07 34.11 -10.53
CA PRO A 1 -12.66 34.16 -10.08
C PRO A 1 -12.06 32.78 -9.76
N VAL A 2 -12.66 32.02 -8.85
CA VAL A 2 -12.18 30.69 -8.41
C VAL A 2 -12.04 29.69 -9.57
N LEU A 3 -13.10 29.47 -10.36
CA LEU A 3 -13.05 28.53 -11.50
C LEU A 3 -12.01 28.92 -12.56
N LYS A 4 -11.71 30.21 -12.72
CA LYS A 4 -10.67 30.68 -13.64
C LYS A 4 -9.30 30.20 -13.18
N VAL A 5 -8.96 30.46 -11.91
CA VAL A 5 -7.70 30.01 -11.29
C VAL A 5 -7.60 28.48 -11.32
N ALA A 6 -8.69 27.77 -11.03
CA ALA A 6 -8.71 26.31 -11.09
C ALA A 6 -8.38 25.75 -12.49
N LYS A 7 -8.93 26.36 -13.54
CA LYS A 7 -8.64 26.00 -14.94
C LYS A 7 -7.20 26.34 -15.34
N GLU A 8 -6.66 27.46 -14.86
CA GLU A 8 -5.25 27.84 -15.07
C GLU A 8 -4.29 26.84 -14.42
N ILE A 9 -4.56 26.44 -13.17
CA ILE A 9 -3.81 25.38 -12.48
C ILE A 9 -3.90 24.07 -13.26
N GLN A 10 -5.10 23.60 -13.59
CA GLN A 10 -5.29 22.36 -14.35
C GLN A 10 -4.49 22.37 -15.66
N ASN A 11 -4.55 23.47 -16.42
CA ASN A 11 -3.86 23.58 -17.70
C ASN A 11 -2.33 23.61 -17.56
N SER A 12 -1.81 24.33 -16.56
CA SER A 12 -0.37 24.35 -16.27
C SER A 12 0.14 22.99 -15.76
N SER A 13 -0.71 22.19 -15.13
CA SER A 13 -0.38 20.85 -14.63
C SER A 13 -0.37 19.75 -15.70
N LYS A 14 -1.08 19.90 -16.84
CA LYS A 14 -1.24 18.85 -17.87
C LYS A 14 0.06 18.29 -18.49
N LYS A 15 1.19 18.99 -18.33
CA LYS A 15 2.52 18.56 -18.81
C LYS A 15 3.52 18.36 -17.68
N THR A 16 3.02 18.26 -16.44
CA THR A 16 3.87 18.04 -15.28
C THR A 16 4.20 16.56 -15.17
N MET A 17 5.48 16.28 -14.95
CA MET A 17 5.99 14.94 -14.71
C MET A 17 6.45 14.84 -13.26
N LEU A 18 6.14 13.72 -12.62
CA LEU A 18 6.75 13.28 -11.39
C LEU A 18 7.69 12.14 -11.76
N GLU A 19 8.99 12.41 -11.78
CA GLU A 19 9.99 11.50 -12.33
C GLU A 19 9.61 11.16 -13.79
N ASP A 20 9.43 9.89 -14.14
CA ASP A 20 9.04 9.47 -15.49
C ASP A 20 7.52 9.27 -15.66
N MET A 21 6.71 9.66 -14.65
CA MET A 21 5.26 9.48 -14.66
C MET A 21 4.53 10.81 -14.88
N PRO A 22 3.54 10.86 -15.80
CA PRO A 22 2.71 12.04 -15.98
C PRO A 22 1.79 12.26 -14.79
N VAL A 23 1.65 13.52 -14.37
CA VAL A 23 0.65 13.93 -13.37
C VAL A 23 -0.67 14.22 -14.09
N TYR A 24 -1.75 13.65 -13.57
CA TYR A 24 -3.09 13.82 -14.13
C TYR A 24 -3.91 14.80 -13.27
N PRO A 25 -4.04 16.07 -13.69
CA PRO A 25 -4.90 17.01 -13.00
C PRO A 25 -6.37 16.77 -13.36
N ASP A 26 -7.21 16.57 -12.34
CA ASP A 26 -8.67 16.48 -12.50
C ASP A 26 -9.34 17.67 -11.80
N LEU A 27 -10.30 18.28 -12.49
CA LEU A 27 -11.04 19.44 -11.99
C LEU A 27 -12.48 19.04 -11.72
N ASP A 28 -12.89 19.09 -10.45
CA ASP A 28 -14.27 18.83 -10.05
C ASP A 28 -15.09 20.14 -10.05
N ASP A 29 -15.64 20.49 -11.21
CA ASP A 29 -16.48 21.67 -11.43
C ASP A 29 -17.99 21.39 -11.36
N ARG A 30 -18.39 20.22 -10.87
CA ARG A 30 -19.80 19.86 -10.64
C ARG A 30 -20.44 20.83 -9.65
N ASP A 31 -21.74 21.08 -9.84
CA ASP A 31 -22.55 21.90 -8.94
C ASP A 31 -22.91 21.14 -7.65
N LEU A 32 -21.91 20.97 -6.79
CA LEU A 32 -21.97 20.27 -5.51
C LEU A 32 -21.31 21.14 -4.42
N THR A 33 -21.69 20.89 -3.17
CA THR A 33 -21.01 21.54 -2.05
C THR A 33 -19.53 21.15 -2.00
N SER A 34 -18.69 22.01 -1.44
CA SER A 34 -17.25 21.72 -1.29
C SER A 34 -17.01 20.46 -0.45
N GLY A 35 -17.87 20.19 0.52
CA GLY A 35 -17.81 18.97 1.34
C GLY A 35 -18.07 17.70 0.55
N GLU A 36 -19.09 17.70 -0.32
CA GLU A 36 -19.42 16.56 -1.18
C GLU A 36 -18.29 16.24 -2.16
N ARG A 37 -17.72 17.26 -2.82
CA ARG A 37 -16.57 17.10 -3.72
C ARG A 37 -15.35 16.55 -2.99
N ASN A 38 -15.03 17.10 -1.81
CA ASN A 38 -13.90 16.63 -1.01
C ASN A 38 -14.06 15.15 -0.62
N TRP A 39 -15.24 14.78 -0.11
CA TRP A 39 -15.53 13.39 0.26
C TRP A 39 -15.50 12.43 -0.93
N TYR A 40 -15.99 12.86 -2.08
CA TYR A 40 -15.89 12.09 -3.33
C TYR A 40 -14.44 11.77 -3.67
N CYS A 41 -13.55 12.76 -3.65
CA CYS A 41 -12.12 12.58 -3.92
C CYS A 41 -11.43 11.70 -2.87
N ILE A 42 -11.78 11.83 -1.59
CA ILE A 42 -11.25 11.00 -0.50
C ILE A 42 -11.64 9.53 -0.70
N LYS A 43 -12.92 9.25 -1.02
CA LYS A 43 -13.41 7.89 -1.28
C LYS A 43 -12.75 7.26 -2.51
N LYS A 44 -12.49 8.05 -3.55
CA LYS A 44 -11.73 7.61 -4.73
C LYS A 44 -10.24 7.37 -4.48
N GLY A 45 -9.71 7.80 -3.33
CA GLY A 45 -8.29 7.66 -3.03
C GLY A 45 -7.39 8.62 -3.80
N ILE A 46 -7.90 9.77 -4.25
CA ILE A 46 -7.09 10.80 -4.93
C ILE A 46 -5.98 11.26 -3.98
N PRO A 47 -4.68 11.15 -4.36
CA PRO A 47 -3.56 11.30 -3.44
C PRO A 47 -3.43 12.73 -2.90
N LEU A 48 -3.50 13.73 -3.77
CA LEU A 48 -3.35 15.13 -3.43
C LEU A 48 -4.58 15.91 -3.90
N ARG A 49 -5.16 16.72 -3.02
CA ARG A 49 -6.30 17.58 -3.33
C ARG A 49 -5.88 19.04 -3.22
N ILE A 50 -6.27 19.83 -4.20
CA ILE A 50 -6.06 21.28 -4.24
C ILE A 50 -7.42 21.95 -4.02
N GLU A 51 -7.59 22.60 -2.87
CA GLU A 51 -8.79 23.36 -2.55
C GLU A 51 -8.56 24.85 -2.83
N ILE A 52 -9.51 25.46 -3.54
CA ILE A 52 -9.41 26.83 -4.02
C ILE A 52 -10.65 27.58 -3.56
N GLY A 53 -10.51 28.40 -2.52
CA GLY A 53 -11.56 29.29 -2.03
C GLY A 53 -11.42 30.73 -2.56
N PRO A 54 -12.46 31.56 -2.43
CA PRO A 54 -12.38 32.98 -2.79
C PRO A 54 -11.30 33.74 -2.00
N ARG A 55 -11.08 33.37 -0.72
CA ARG A 55 -10.05 33.97 0.13
C ARG A 55 -8.64 33.61 -0.35
N ASP A 56 -8.41 32.35 -0.70
CA ASP A 56 -7.10 31.88 -1.17
C ASP A 56 -6.72 32.55 -2.50
N VAL A 57 -7.69 32.73 -3.41
CA VAL A 57 -7.48 33.48 -4.65
C VAL A 57 -7.09 34.93 -4.39
N ALA A 58 -7.72 35.58 -3.41
CA ALA A 58 -7.38 36.95 -3.03
C ALA A 58 -5.96 37.05 -2.44
N SER A 59 -5.50 36.01 -1.73
CA SER A 59 -4.13 35.91 -1.18
C SER A 59 -3.12 35.23 -2.11
N GLN A 60 -3.48 34.94 -3.37
CA GLN A 60 -2.61 34.24 -4.33
C GLN A 60 -2.05 32.90 -3.82
N SER A 61 -2.87 32.15 -3.09
CA SER A 61 -2.54 30.85 -2.50
C SER A 61 -3.62 29.80 -2.79
N VAL A 62 -3.34 28.55 -2.45
CA VAL A 62 -4.29 27.42 -2.45
C VAL A 62 -4.04 26.53 -1.24
N MET A 63 -5.03 25.72 -0.87
CA MET A 63 -4.88 24.74 0.21
C MET A 63 -4.58 23.36 -0.37
N LEU A 64 -3.46 22.77 0.04
CA LEU A 64 -3.11 21.38 -0.29
C LEU A 64 -3.51 20.44 0.84
N ALA A 65 -4.21 19.35 0.49
CA ALA A 65 -4.59 18.30 1.42
C ALA A 65 -4.15 16.93 0.89
N ARG A 66 -3.47 16.16 1.75
CA ARG A 66 -3.00 14.81 1.40
C ARG A 66 -4.06 13.75 1.71
N ARG A 67 -3.98 12.59 1.06
CA ARG A 67 -4.87 11.46 1.33
C ARG A 67 -4.37 10.55 2.45
N ASP A 68 -3.07 10.48 2.68
CA ASP A 68 -2.42 9.66 3.70
C ASP A 68 -2.41 10.32 5.09
N LYS A 69 -2.97 11.52 5.23
CA LYS A 69 -3.12 12.29 6.48
C LYS A 69 -4.60 12.56 6.77
N GLU A 70 -4.87 13.14 7.94
CA GLU A 70 -6.25 13.49 8.32
C GLU A 70 -6.86 14.49 7.31
N PRO A 71 -8.14 14.36 6.93
CA PRO A 71 -8.75 15.24 5.92
C PRO A 71 -8.71 16.74 6.22
N ARG A 72 -8.56 17.09 7.51
CA ARG A 72 -8.45 18.46 8.01
C ARG A 72 -7.03 19.03 7.95
N ASP A 73 -6.02 18.17 7.80
CA ASP A 73 -4.62 18.57 7.72
C ASP A 73 -4.36 19.17 6.34
N LYS A 74 -4.25 20.50 6.30
CA LYS A 74 -4.08 21.28 5.08
C LYS A 74 -2.95 22.26 5.24
N VAL A 75 -2.24 22.51 4.14
CA VAL A 75 -1.16 23.49 4.09
C VAL A 75 -1.52 24.54 3.05
N SER A 76 -1.45 25.82 3.43
CA SER A 76 -1.58 26.93 2.48
C SER A 76 -0.28 27.07 1.70
N VAL A 77 -0.37 27.07 0.38
CA VAL A 77 0.77 27.13 -0.54
C VAL A 77 0.57 28.29 -1.52
N PRO A 78 1.57 29.17 -1.71
CA PRO A 78 1.53 30.19 -2.76
C PRO A 78 1.37 29.58 -4.15
N LEU A 79 0.61 30.23 -5.03
CA LEU A 79 0.42 29.77 -6.41
C LEU A 79 1.75 29.61 -7.18
N THR A 80 2.75 30.44 -6.85
CA THR A 80 4.10 30.39 -7.43
C THR A 80 4.88 29.13 -7.06
N GLU A 81 4.61 28.55 -5.89
CA GLU A 81 5.30 27.36 -5.35
C GLU A 81 4.49 26.07 -5.52
N LEU A 82 3.22 26.19 -5.95
CA LEU A 82 2.26 25.09 -6.02
C LEU A 82 2.82 23.85 -6.73
N LYS A 83 3.45 24.03 -7.89
CA LYS A 83 3.96 22.92 -8.69
C LYS A 83 5.06 22.14 -7.94
N GLU A 84 6.03 22.86 -7.38
CA GLU A 84 7.16 22.26 -6.67
C GLU A 84 6.68 21.55 -5.40
N GLN A 85 5.85 22.22 -4.60
CA GLN A 85 5.30 21.66 -3.36
C GLN A 85 4.42 20.44 -3.63
N ALA A 86 3.57 20.47 -4.66
CA ALA A 86 2.74 19.33 -5.02
C ALA A 86 3.57 18.11 -5.42
N LEU A 87 4.64 18.30 -6.21
CA LEU A 87 5.53 17.21 -6.61
C LEU A 87 6.31 16.64 -5.42
N ALA A 88 6.83 17.50 -4.55
CA ALA A 88 7.51 17.08 -3.33
C ALA A 88 6.58 16.28 -2.41
N MET A 89 5.33 16.73 -2.22
CA MET A 89 4.33 16.02 -1.43
C MET A 89 3.99 14.66 -2.05
N LEU A 90 3.77 14.57 -3.36
CA LEU A 90 3.48 13.29 -4.02
C LEU A 90 4.64 12.29 -3.86
N LYS A 91 5.89 12.76 -3.97
CA LYS A 91 7.08 11.93 -3.76
C LYS A 91 7.17 11.42 -2.31
N ASP A 92 6.99 12.30 -1.34
CA ASP A 92 6.99 11.96 0.08
C ASP A 92 5.88 10.96 0.43
N MET A 93 4.66 11.18 -0.10
CA MET A 93 3.54 10.26 0.07
C MET A 93 3.87 8.87 -0.45
N GLN A 94 4.44 8.76 -1.66
CA GLN A 94 4.82 7.48 -2.25
C GLN A 94 5.86 6.76 -1.38
N ALA A 95 6.90 7.48 -0.94
CA ALA A 95 7.93 6.92 -0.07
C ALA A 95 7.34 6.43 1.27
N GLY A 96 6.47 7.22 1.90
CA GLY A 96 5.82 6.87 3.16
C GLY A 96 4.89 5.67 3.05
N ILE A 97 4.07 5.60 1.99
CA ILE A 97 3.17 4.46 1.75
C ILE A 97 3.98 3.19 1.50
N TYR A 98 5.04 3.26 0.69
CA TYR A 98 5.94 2.13 0.45
C TYR A 98 6.61 1.66 1.73
N ALA A 99 7.19 2.57 2.53
CA ALA A 99 7.86 2.23 3.77
C ALA A 99 6.90 1.55 4.76
N ARG A 100 5.67 2.04 4.89
CA ARG A 100 4.64 1.41 5.74
C ARG A 100 4.26 0.02 5.23
N ALA A 101 4.07 -0.17 3.93
CA ALA A 101 3.75 -1.47 3.35
C ALA A 101 4.90 -2.47 3.51
N LEU A 102 6.14 -2.01 3.33
CA LEU A 102 7.35 -2.81 3.53
C LEU A 102 7.49 -3.24 4.99
N ALA A 103 7.31 -2.32 5.95
CA ALA A 103 7.32 -2.62 7.37
C ALA A 103 6.25 -3.64 7.73
N PHE A 104 5.00 -3.41 7.30
CA PHE A 104 3.89 -4.35 7.51
C PHE A 104 4.22 -5.74 6.96
N ARG A 105 4.75 -5.84 5.73
CA ARG A 105 5.15 -7.12 5.15
C ARG A 105 6.22 -7.80 6.00
N ASN A 106 7.26 -7.08 6.41
CA ASN A 106 8.38 -7.64 7.17
C ASN A 106 7.93 -8.09 8.57
N GLU A 107 7.12 -7.29 9.26
CA GLU A 107 6.53 -7.62 10.58
C GLU A 107 5.61 -8.85 10.51
N ASN A 108 4.94 -9.05 9.37
CA ASN A 108 4.08 -10.21 9.11
C ASN A 108 4.77 -11.30 8.29
N THR A 109 6.11 -11.30 8.24
CA THR A 109 6.90 -12.38 7.66
C THR A 109 7.78 -12.99 8.74
N ILE A 110 7.51 -14.24 9.11
CA ILE A 110 8.25 -14.92 10.18
C ILE A 110 8.96 -16.17 9.65
N LYS A 111 10.12 -16.50 10.21
CA LYS A 111 10.78 -17.79 9.96
C LYS A 111 10.18 -18.83 10.91
N ILE A 112 9.86 -20.01 10.40
CA ILE A 112 9.31 -21.11 11.20
C ILE A 112 9.98 -22.41 10.79
N ASP A 113 10.54 -23.12 11.77
CA ASP A 113 11.23 -24.39 11.57
C ASP A 113 10.50 -25.58 12.21
N ASP A 114 9.64 -25.33 13.20
CA ASP A 114 8.84 -26.36 13.84
C ASP A 114 7.47 -26.52 13.16
N ASN A 115 7.09 -27.77 12.88
CA ASN A 115 5.82 -28.11 12.25
C ASN A 115 4.62 -27.68 13.09
N LYS A 116 4.65 -27.85 14.42
CA LYS A 116 3.51 -27.48 15.28
C LYS A 116 3.33 -25.97 15.34
N GLU A 117 4.44 -25.22 15.41
CA GLU A 117 4.41 -23.76 15.32
C GLU A 117 3.85 -23.28 13.99
N PHE A 118 4.20 -23.94 12.87
CA PHE A 118 3.67 -23.63 11.55
C PHE A 118 2.16 -23.83 11.48
N TYR A 119 1.65 -24.97 11.96
CA TYR A 119 0.21 -25.24 12.00
C TYR A 119 -0.50 -24.24 12.93
N LYS A 120 0.05 -23.96 14.10
CA LYS A 120 -0.48 -22.98 15.03
C LYS A 120 -0.54 -21.57 14.42
N TYR A 121 0.48 -21.17 13.66
CA TYR A 121 0.52 -19.86 13.01
C TYR A 121 -0.60 -19.66 11.98
N PHE A 122 -0.97 -20.72 11.27
CA PHE A 122 -2.02 -20.69 10.24
C PHE A 122 -3.39 -21.19 10.73
N THR A 123 -3.56 -21.45 12.01
CA THR A 123 -4.84 -21.88 12.59
C THR A 123 -5.41 -20.75 13.46
N PRO A 124 -6.66 -20.30 13.24
CA PRO A 124 -7.29 -19.30 14.09
C PRO A 124 -7.47 -19.85 15.51
N LYS A 125 -7.42 -18.98 16.52
CA LYS A 125 -7.69 -19.40 17.90
C LYS A 125 -9.15 -19.76 18.12
N ASN A 126 -10.05 -19.08 17.41
CA ASN A 126 -11.48 -19.37 17.43
C ASN A 126 -11.96 -19.73 16.02
N ALA A 127 -12.35 -20.99 15.82
CA ALA A 127 -12.83 -21.46 14.52
C ALA A 127 -14.22 -20.90 14.14
N GLU A 128 -15.05 -20.54 15.12
CA GLU A 128 -16.40 -19.99 14.89
C GLU A 128 -16.36 -18.49 14.58
N GLN A 129 -15.31 -17.80 15.04
CA GLN A 129 -15.06 -16.39 14.78
C GLN A 129 -13.58 -16.20 14.42
N PRO A 130 -13.17 -16.59 13.20
CA PRO A 130 -11.78 -16.57 12.81
C PRO A 130 -11.25 -15.13 12.75
N GLU A 131 -10.28 -14.83 13.62
CA GLU A 131 -9.51 -13.60 13.54
C GLU A 131 -8.57 -13.61 12.31
N ILE A 132 -8.01 -12.45 11.95
CA ILE A 132 -6.89 -12.42 11.00
C ILE A 132 -5.72 -13.15 11.67
N HIS A 133 -5.29 -14.26 11.06
CA HIS A 133 -4.20 -15.10 11.55
C HIS A 133 -3.26 -15.48 10.40
N GLY A 134 -2.04 -15.84 10.75
CA GLY A 134 -0.98 -16.11 9.79
C GLY A 134 -0.35 -14.84 9.21
N GLY A 135 0.19 -14.99 8.01
CA GLY A 135 1.03 -14.02 7.31
C GLY A 135 1.92 -14.79 6.34
N PHE A 136 3.14 -14.32 6.14
CA PHE A 136 4.15 -15.08 5.41
C PHE A 136 4.99 -15.91 6.38
N ALA A 137 5.09 -17.21 6.10
CA ALA A 137 6.00 -18.10 6.78
C ALA A 137 7.17 -18.45 5.84
N LEU A 138 8.38 -18.12 6.26
CA LEU A 138 9.63 -18.55 5.63
C LEU A 138 10.05 -19.87 6.25
N SER A 139 9.74 -20.97 5.56
CA SER A 139 9.97 -22.33 6.05
C SER A 139 10.62 -23.20 4.99
N HIS A 140 11.37 -24.21 5.43
CA HIS A 140 12.02 -25.17 4.54
C HIS A 140 10.99 -26.09 3.86
N TRP A 141 11.24 -26.44 2.60
CA TRP A 141 10.38 -27.32 1.81
C TRP A 141 11.23 -28.26 0.95
N CYS A 142 10.92 -29.56 1.00
CA CYS A 142 11.69 -30.60 0.31
C CYS A 142 11.51 -30.63 -1.22
N GLY A 143 10.68 -29.75 -1.80
CA GLY A 143 10.34 -29.79 -3.23
C GLY A 143 9.28 -30.82 -3.62
N GLY A 144 8.76 -31.59 -2.66
CA GLY A 144 7.78 -32.65 -2.90
C GLY A 144 6.34 -32.12 -2.97
N MET A 145 5.63 -32.51 -4.03
CA MET A 145 4.21 -32.17 -4.25
C MET A 145 3.31 -32.68 -3.11
N GLU A 146 3.53 -33.90 -2.64
CA GLU A 146 2.78 -34.50 -1.52
C GLU A 146 2.79 -33.61 -0.25
N CYS A 147 3.92 -32.95 0.02
CA CYS A 147 4.04 -32.06 1.19
C CYS A 147 3.27 -30.75 1.00
N GLU A 148 3.24 -30.24 -0.23
CA GLU A 148 2.48 -29.03 -0.57
C GLU A 148 0.97 -29.30 -0.54
N GLU A 149 0.53 -30.41 -1.13
CA GLU A 149 -0.88 -30.85 -1.11
C GLU A 149 -1.38 -31.05 0.32
N ARG A 150 -0.60 -31.73 1.17
CA ARG A 150 -0.94 -31.91 2.58
C ARG A 150 -1.13 -30.57 3.32
N ILE A 151 -0.17 -29.65 3.20
CA ILE A 151 -0.28 -28.32 3.84
C ILE A 151 -1.50 -27.56 3.32
N LYS A 152 -1.78 -27.65 2.02
CA LYS A 152 -2.94 -27.02 1.40
C LYS A 152 -4.24 -27.60 1.93
N ASP A 153 -4.34 -28.92 2.04
CA ASP A 153 -5.56 -29.56 2.51
C ASP A 153 -5.82 -29.25 3.99
N ASP A 154 -4.79 -29.36 4.82
CA ASP A 154 -4.86 -29.16 6.27
C ASP A 154 -5.09 -27.69 6.67
N LEU A 155 -4.42 -26.73 6.00
CA LEU A 155 -4.35 -25.34 6.44
C LEU A 155 -4.86 -24.31 5.43
N LYS A 156 -5.16 -24.72 4.19
CA LYS A 156 -5.42 -23.81 3.04
C LYS A 156 -4.25 -22.86 2.77
N VAL A 157 -3.03 -23.35 3.02
CA VAL A 157 -1.77 -22.64 2.81
C VAL A 157 -1.06 -23.24 1.60
N THR A 158 -0.48 -22.40 0.75
CA THR A 158 0.33 -22.86 -0.39
C THR A 158 1.70 -22.20 -0.37
N VAL A 159 2.64 -22.76 -1.12
CA VAL A 159 3.86 -22.03 -1.50
C VAL A 159 3.44 -20.86 -2.41
N ARG A 160 3.98 -19.68 -2.17
CA ARG A 160 3.71 -18.46 -2.95
C ARG A 160 4.79 -18.24 -3.99
N CYS A 161 6.03 -18.38 -3.57
CA CYS A 161 7.19 -18.38 -4.45
C CYS A 161 8.41 -18.96 -3.72
N ILE A 162 9.42 -19.30 -4.52
CA ILE A 162 10.80 -19.50 -4.09
C ILE A 162 11.52 -18.19 -4.40
N PRO A 163 11.88 -17.36 -3.40
CA PRO A 163 12.51 -16.07 -3.67
C PRO A 163 13.88 -16.27 -4.33
N PHE A 164 14.20 -15.44 -5.33
CA PHE A 164 15.45 -15.57 -6.10
C PHE A 164 16.70 -15.24 -5.26
N ASP A 165 16.62 -14.23 -4.40
CA ASP A 165 17.77 -13.73 -3.62
C ASP A 165 17.83 -14.31 -2.19
N GLN A 166 17.37 -15.54 -1.99
CA GLN A 166 17.51 -16.22 -0.70
C GLN A 166 18.88 -16.92 -0.61
N PRO A 167 19.57 -16.84 0.54
CA PRO A 167 20.73 -17.67 0.77
C PRO A 167 20.33 -19.14 0.73
N GLU A 168 21.21 -19.99 0.21
CA GLU A 168 21.10 -21.42 0.47
C GLU A 168 21.26 -21.65 1.97
N GLU A 169 20.31 -22.37 2.54
CA GLU A 169 20.21 -22.63 3.98
C GLU A 169 19.78 -24.09 4.12
N ASP A 170 20.61 -24.90 4.77
CA ASP A 170 20.26 -26.27 5.08
C ASP A 170 19.26 -26.32 6.22
N GLY A 171 18.24 -27.15 6.07
CA GLY A 171 17.23 -27.40 7.09
C GLY A 171 16.39 -28.61 6.72
N VAL A 172 15.22 -28.72 7.34
CA VAL A 172 14.30 -29.84 7.15
C VAL A 172 12.92 -29.35 6.75
N CYS A 173 12.30 -30.04 5.81
CA CYS A 173 10.97 -29.72 5.30
C CYS A 173 9.96 -29.61 6.45
N ILE A 174 9.25 -28.48 6.50
CA ILE A 174 8.28 -28.16 7.54
C ILE A 174 7.14 -29.18 7.66
N SER A 175 6.89 -29.98 6.62
CA SER A 175 5.83 -31.00 6.58
C SER A 175 6.33 -32.41 6.92
N CYS A 176 7.41 -32.88 6.28
CA CYS A 176 7.84 -34.28 6.35
C CYS A 176 9.20 -34.51 7.00
N GLY A 177 9.94 -33.46 7.37
CA GLY A 177 11.26 -33.56 8.00
C GLY A 177 12.41 -33.99 7.06
N LYS A 178 12.15 -34.22 5.77
CA LYS A 178 13.22 -34.50 4.79
C LYS A 178 14.13 -33.28 4.59
N PRO A 179 15.41 -33.45 4.20
CA PRO A 179 16.32 -32.32 3.96
C PRO A 179 15.79 -31.29 2.95
N SER A 180 16.15 -30.03 3.14
CA SER A 180 15.81 -28.89 2.29
C SER A 180 16.96 -27.88 2.29
N GLN A 181 17.36 -27.40 1.11
CA GLN A 181 18.49 -26.48 0.93
C GLN A 181 18.10 -24.99 0.88
N ARG A 182 16.80 -24.69 1.00
CA ARG A 182 16.30 -23.31 0.97
C ARG A 182 14.97 -23.18 1.69
N ARG A 183 14.62 -21.95 2.04
CA ARG A 183 13.28 -21.58 2.51
C ARG A 183 12.41 -21.12 1.36
N VAL A 184 11.12 -21.35 1.48
CA VAL A 184 10.09 -20.84 0.57
C VAL A 184 9.08 -20.01 1.35
N ILE A 185 8.33 -19.16 0.66
CA ILE A 185 7.27 -18.37 1.29
C ILE A 185 5.97 -19.17 1.24
N PHE A 186 5.47 -19.55 2.41
CA PHE A 186 4.12 -20.08 2.59
C PHE A 186 3.17 -18.97 3.03
N ALA A 187 1.94 -19.00 2.52
CA ALA A 187 0.87 -18.11 2.97
C ALA A 187 -0.50 -18.70 2.67
N LYS A 188 -1.53 -18.21 3.38
CA LYS A 188 -2.90 -18.31 2.88
C LYS A 188 -3.05 -17.34 1.70
N SER A 189 -3.73 -17.78 0.64
CA SER A 189 -4.05 -16.92 -0.49
C SER A 189 -5.53 -16.58 -0.52
N TYR A 190 -5.81 -15.42 -1.11
CA TYR A 190 -7.16 -15.01 -1.48
C TYR A 190 -7.80 -15.99 -2.47
#